data_AF-A0A1F3GFZ3-F1
#
_entry.id   AF-A0A1F3GFZ3-F1
#
_cell.length_a   1.000
_cell.length_b   1.000
_cell.length_c   1.000
_cell.angle_alpha   90.00
_cell.angle_beta   90.00
_cell.angle_gamma   90.00
#
_symmetry.space_group_name_H-M   'P 1'
#
loop_
_entity.id
_entity.type
_entity.pdbx_description
1 polymer ?
#
loop_
_entity_poly.entity_id
_entity_poly.type
_entity_poly.pdbx_seq_one_letter_code
_entity_poly.pdbx_strand_id
1 'polypeptide(L)'
;MNKVMNTANKTHGRFFSLLKQTPGFESRLREQMKEALVEHYSQGKTTSLNEMYEKYPDAYERMIYNIKKERLVSPQAKRVYDPEAEIWRRRVIASICAWVDRSGIVTNDKVSYSKTLACRAANCSDFNRISQVRLAEIYNAFLKKKSISAAVTAQTDIVLLLELDKAVDGIKNKLNNN
;
A
#
# COMPACT_ATOMS: atom_id res chain seq x y z
N MET A 1 -28.82 21.23 3.44
CA MET A 1 -28.47 21.43 2.03
C MET A 1 -27.71 20.21 1.53
N ASN A 2 -28.41 19.27 0.91
CA ASN A 2 -27.79 18.08 0.33
C ASN A 2 -27.13 18.46 -0.99
N LYS A 3 -25.80 18.29 -1.05
CA LYS A 3 -25.00 18.56 -2.24
C LYS A 3 -25.34 17.49 -3.28
N VAL A 4 -26.27 17.81 -4.17
CA VAL A 4 -26.55 17.02 -5.37
C VAL A 4 -25.25 16.94 -6.16
N MET A 5 -24.60 15.77 -6.14
CA MET A 5 -23.44 15.51 -6.99
C MET A 5 -23.92 15.35 -8.43
N ASN A 6 -24.14 16.46 -9.10
CA ASN A 6 -24.32 16.51 -10.54
C ASN A 6 -22.97 16.19 -11.20
N THR A 7 -22.69 14.90 -11.41
CA THR A 7 -21.55 14.45 -12.19
C THR A 7 -22.02 14.13 -13.59
N ALA A 8 -21.92 15.13 -14.46
CA ALA A 8 -22.16 15.00 -15.89
C ALA A 8 -21.32 13.85 -16.49
N ASN A 9 -22.02 12.76 -16.82
CA ASN A 9 -21.84 11.88 -17.96
C ASN A 9 -20.43 11.87 -18.61
N LYS A 10 -19.48 11.18 -17.96
CA LYS A 10 -18.41 10.49 -18.69
C LYS A 10 -18.79 9.03 -18.70
N THR A 11 -19.31 8.61 -19.85
CA THR A 11 -19.56 7.25 -20.31
C THR A 11 -18.76 6.22 -19.52
N HIS A 12 -19.38 5.08 -19.19
CA HIS A 12 -18.80 3.91 -18.50
C HIS A 12 -17.59 3.30 -19.24
N GLY A 13 -16.58 4.11 -19.54
CA GLY A 13 -15.44 3.80 -20.39
C GLY A 13 -14.54 2.79 -19.72
N ARG A 14 -14.45 2.82 -18.39
CA ARG A 14 -13.79 1.76 -17.60
C ARG A 14 -14.48 0.41 -17.83
N PHE A 15 -15.81 0.34 -17.72
CA PHE A 15 -16.56 -0.88 -17.98
C PHE A 15 -16.39 -1.37 -19.42
N PHE A 16 -16.64 -0.51 -20.42
CA PHE A 16 -16.56 -0.91 -21.82
C PHE A 16 -15.14 -1.25 -22.28
N SER A 17 -14.12 -0.60 -21.71
CA SER A 17 -12.72 -0.97 -21.96
C SER A 17 -12.40 -2.36 -21.41
N LEU A 18 -12.97 -2.72 -20.26
CA LEU A 18 -12.82 -4.05 -19.67
C LEU A 18 -13.59 -5.10 -20.45
N LEU A 19 -14.83 -4.81 -20.84
CA LEU A 19 -15.68 -5.72 -21.61
C LEU A 19 -15.03 -6.14 -22.94
N LYS A 20 -14.41 -5.19 -23.66
CA LYS A 20 -13.66 -5.47 -24.90
C LYS A 20 -12.46 -6.41 -24.71
N GLN A 21 -11.97 -6.54 -23.47
CA GLN A 21 -10.81 -7.37 -23.13
C GLN A 21 -11.22 -8.73 -22.55
N THR A 22 -12.52 -8.98 -22.36
CA THR A 22 -13.01 -10.25 -21.83
C THR A 22 -12.87 -11.36 -22.89
N PRO A 23 -12.34 -12.55 -22.55
CA PRO A 23 -12.31 -13.69 -23.46
C PRO A 23 -13.70 -13.99 -24.02
N GLY A 24 -13.80 -14.21 -25.34
CA GLY A 24 -15.10 -14.42 -26.01
C GLY A 24 -15.90 -13.14 -26.27
N PHE A 25 -15.30 -11.95 -26.11
CA PHE A 25 -15.95 -10.70 -26.51
C PHE A 25 -16.18 -10.65 -28.03
N GLU A 26 -17.44 -10.50 -28.41
CA GLU A 26 -17.84 -10.23 -29.79
C GLU A 26 -18.51 -8.86 -29.90
N SER A 27 -18.05 -8.02 -30.82
CA SER A 27 -18.58 -6.65 -30.96
C SER A 27 -20.09 -6.60 -31.23
N ARG A 28 -20.64 -7.62 -31.92
CA ARG A 28 -22.08 -7.72 -32.21
C ARG A 28 -22.93 -8.08 -30.99
N LEU A 29 -22.34 -8.73 -29.98
CA LEU A 29 -23.01 -9.15 -28.74
C LEU A 29 -22.78 -8.15 -27.60
N ARG A 30 -22.11 -7.02 -27.87
CA ARG A 30 -21.68 -6.06 -26.85
C ARG A 30 -22.80 -5.64 -25.88
N GLU A 31 -23.97 -5.30 -26.40
CA GLU A 31 -25.09 -4.85 -25.57
C GLU A 31 -25.71 -5.98 -24.75
N GLN A 32 -25.83 -7.18 -25.35
CA GLN A 32 -26.34 -8.37 -24.67
C GLN A 32 -25.39 -8.82 -23.54
N MET A 33 -24.07 -8.79 -23.79
CA MET A 33 -23.06 -9.09 -22.77
C MET A 33 -23.09 -8.05 -21.64
N LYS A 34 -23.29 -6.76 -21.97
CA LYS A 34 -23.46 -5.70 -20.97
C LYS A 34 -24.70 -5.96 -20.12
N GLU A 35 -25.85 -6.21 -20.73
CA GLU A 35 -27.12 -6.45 -20.02
C GLU A 35 -27.05 -7.68 -19.12
N ALA A 36 -26.53 -8.80 -19.63
CA ALA A 36 -26.35 -10.02 -18.85
C ALA A 36 -25.45 -9.82 -17.62
N LEU A 37 -24.34 -9.07 -17.77
CA LEU A 37 -23.46 -8.74 -16.65
C LEU A 37 -24.16 -7.84 -15.63
N VAL A 38 -24.84 -6.78 -16.08
CA VAL A 38 -25.54 -5.87 -15.18
C VAL A 38 -26.66 -6.59 -14.43
N GLU A 39 -27.43 -7.43 -15.12
CA GLU A 39 -28.48 -8.25 -14.52
C GLU A 39 -27.92 -9.21 -13.47
N HIS A 40 -26.87 -9.95 -13.82
CA HIS A 40 -26.24 -10.91 -12.91
C HIS A 40 -25.75 -10.23 -11.63
N TYR A 41 -24.99 -9.14 -11.75
CA TYR A 41 -24.38 -8.47 -10.59
C TYR A 41 -25.35 -7.60 -9.80
N SER A 42 -26.40 -7.09 -10.44
CA SER A 42 -27.50 -6.41 -9.75
C SER A 42 -28.49 -7.38 -9.09
N GLN A 43 -28.33 -8.70 -9.30
CA GLN A 43 -29.25 -9.75 -8.84
C GLN A 43 -30.66 -9.57 -9.43
N GLY A 44 -30.73 -9.27 -10.72
CA GLY A 44 -31.98 -9.09 -11.47
C GLY A 44 -32.68 -7.74 -11.23
N LYS A 45 -32.06 -6.81 -10.50
CA LYS A 45 -32.69 -5.51 -10.15
C LYS A 45 -32.71 -4.52 -11.32
N THR A 46 -31.74 -4.61 -12.21
CA THR A 46 -31.66 -3.75 -13.39
C THR A 46 -30.78 -4.39 -14.47
N THR A 47 -31.00 -3.99 -15.72
CA THR A 47 -30.12 -4.27 -16.88
C THR A 47 -29.39 -2.99 -17.34
N SER A 48 -29.70 -1.84 -16.72
CA SER A 48 -29.11 -0.55 -17.03
C SER A 48 -27.85 -0.31 -16.22
N LEU A 49 -26.73 -0.15 -16.94
CA LEU A 49 -25.43 0.13 -16.34
C LEU A 49 -25.42 1.48 -15.58
N ASN A 50 -26.14 2.48 -16.09
CA ASN A 50 -26.32 3.77 -15.42
C ASN A 50 -27.10 3.59 -14.11
N GLU A 51 -28.23 2.89 -14.17
CA GLU A 51 -29.05 2.67 -12.98
C GLU A 51 -28.30 1.86 -11.92
N MET A 52 -27.55 0.84 -12.33
CA MET A 52 -26.72 0.07 -11.41
C MET A 52 -25.63 0.93 -10.76
N TYR A 53 -24.99 1.81 -11.52
CA TYR A 53 -23.98 2.73 -10.98
C TYR A 53 -24.57 3.70 -9.96
N GLU A 54 -25.74 4.28 -10.25
CA GLU A 54 -26.37 5.30 -9.40
C GLU A 54 -27.06 4.72 -8.16
N LYS A 55 -27.81 3.63 -8.32
CA LYS A 55 -28.66 3.06 -7.25
C LYS A 55 -28.03 1.88 -6.53
N TYR A 56 -27.08 1.18 -7.15
CA TYR A 56 -26.47 -0.04 -6.63
C TYR A 56 -24.92 -0.02 -6.73
N PRO A 57 -24.25 1.00 -6.15
CA PRO A 57 -22.81 1.21 -6.33
C PRO A 57 -21.95 0.02 -5.90
N ASP A 58 -22.34 -0.71 -4.85
CA ASP A 58 -21.63 -1.91 -4.41
C ASP A 58 -21.71 -3.05 -5.44
N ALA A 59 -22.84 -3.20 -6.12
CA ALA A 59 -23.01 -4.18 -7.20
C ALA A 59 -22.15 -3.81 -8.41
N TYR A 60 -22.11 -2.52 -8.75
CA TYR A 60 -21.27 -2.02 -9.82
C TYR A 60 -19.77 -2.25 -9.55
N GLU A 61 -19.26 -1.90 -8.37
CA GLU A 61 -17.84 -2.10 -8.05
C GLU A 61 -17.48 -3.60 -7.98
N ARG A 62 -18.36 -4.47 -7.47
CA ARG A 62 -18.19 -5.93 -7.52
C ARG A 62 -18.10 -6.46 -8.95
N MET A 63 -18.99 -6.02 -9.84
CA MET A 63 -18.95 -6.40 -11.26
C MET A 63 -17.61 -6.03 -11.88
N ILE A 64 -17.19 -4.76 -11.72
CA ILE A 64 -15.93 -4.29 -12.29
C ILE A 64 -14.73 -5.06 -11.71
N TYR A 65 -14.75 -5.37 -10.42
CA TYR A 65 -13.73 -6.18 -9.76
C TYR A 65 -13.64 -7.59 -10.37
N ASN A 66 -14.77 -8.26 -10.58
CA ASN A 66 -14.79 -9.62 -11.12
C ASN A 66 -14.39 -9.67 -12.60
N ILE A 67 -14.85 -8.73 -13.44
CA ILE A 67 -14.41 -8.66 -14.84
C ILE A 67 -12.88 -8.47 -14.93
N LYS A 68 -12.31 -7.65 -14.03
CA LYS A 68 -10.84 -7.52 -13.92
C LYS A 68 -10.17 -8.81 -13.48
N LYS A 69 -10.79 -9.58 -12.59
CA LYS A 69 -10.29 -10.86 -12.08
C LYS A 69 -10.30 -11.95 -13.16
N GLU A 70 -11.31 -11.99 -14.01
CA GLU A 70 -11.38 -12.95 -15.13
C GLU A 70 -10.33 -12.67 -16.22
N ARG A 71 -9.86 -11.42 -16.37
CA ARG A 71 -8.74 -11.06 -17.27
C ARG A 71 -7.41 -11.73 -16.89
N LEU A 72 -7.29 -12.31 -15.70
CA LEU A 72 -6.01 -12.73 -15.11
C LEU A 72 -5.48 -14.05 -15.62
N VAL A 73 -6.17 -14.70 -16.56
CA VAL A 73 -5.74 -15.99 -17.14
C VAL A 73 -4.75 -15.81 -18.30
N SER A 74 -4.34 -14.57 -18.63
CA SER A 74 -3.24 -14.34 -19.60
C SER A 74 -1.88 -14.35 -18.89
N PRO A 75 -0.89 -15.13 -19.37
CA PRO A 75 0.49 -15.16 -18.84
C PRO A 75 1.21 -13.79 -18.82
N GLN A 76 0.67 -12.80 -19.53
CA GLN A 76 1.23 -11.46 -19.71
C GLN A 76 0.43 -10.36 -18.99
N ALA A 77 -0.59 -10.71 -18.21
CA ALA A 77 -1.42 -9.71 -17.53
C ALA A 77 -0.63 -8.95 -16.44
N LYS A 78 -0.53 -7.61 -16.58
CA LYS A 78 -0.08 -6.70 -15.51
C LYS A 78 -0.85 -7.02 -14.22
N ARG A 79 -0.10 -7.28 -13.14
CA ARG A 79 -0.59 -7.79 -11.84
C ARG A 79 -1.83 -7.06 -11.31
N VAL A 80 -2.71 -7.85 -10.70
CA VAL A 80 -3.96 -7.47 -10.04
C VAL A 80 -3.73 -6.45 -8.95
N TYR A 81 -4.67 -5.52 -8.79
CA TYR A 81 -4.82 -4.78 -7.55
C TYR A 81 -5.24 -5.75 -6.43
N ASP A 82 -4.29 -6.09 -5.57
CA ASP A 82 -4.51 -6.83 -4.33
C ASP A 82 -4.60 -5.80 -3.17
N PRO A 83 -5.80 -5.62 -2.57
CA PRO A 83 -5.99 -4.66 -1.49
C PRO A 83 -5.22 -5.03 -0.21
N GLU A 84 -5.01 -6.32 0.07
CA GLU A 84 -4.22 -6.73 1.23
C GLU A 84 -2.74 -6.42 1.01
N ALA A 85 -2.21 -6.75 -0.17
CA ALA A 85 -0.84 -6.39 -0.50
C ALA A 85 -0.62 -4.87 -0.51
N GLU A 86 -1.63 -4.06 -0.84
CA GLU A 86 -1.56 -2.59 -0.75
C GLU A 86 -1.45 -2.08 0.69
N ILE A 87 -2.16 -2.72 1.62
CA ILE A 87 -2.02 -2.43 3.05
C ILE A 87 -0.59 -2.75 3.50
N TRP A 88 -0.06 -3.90 3.12
CA TRP A 88 1.30 -4.31 3.47
C TRP A 88 2.37 -3.40 2.85
N ARG A 89 2.19 -2.95 1.61
CA ARG A 89 3.05 -1.96 0.96
C ARG A 89 3.16 -0.67 1.77
N ARG A 90 2.02 -0.13 2.21
CA ARG A 90 1.99 1.08 3.07
C ARG A 90 2.65 0.83 4.42
N ARG A 91 2.42 -0.32 5.04
CA ARG A 91 3.07 -0.71 6.32
C ARG A 91 4.59 -0.78 6.20
N VAL A 92 5.09 -1.41 5.14
CA VAL A 92 6.54 -1.52 4.89
C VAL A 92 7.16 -0.14 4.74
N ILE A 93 6.58 0.74 3.92
CA ILE A 93 7.08 2.11 3.74
C ILE A 93 7.13 2.83 5.10
N ALA A 94 6.04 2.79 5.87
CA ALA A 94 5.99 3.43 7.19
C ALA A 94 7.06 2.88 8.15
N SER A 95 7.26 1.56 8.18
CA SER A 95 8.25 0.92 9.06
C SER A 95 9.69 1.31 8.70
N ILE A 96 10.02 1.41 7.40
CA ILE A 96 11.35 1.79 6.93
C ILE A 96 11.59 3.28 7.19
N CYS A 97 10.62 4.15 6.88
CA CYS A 97 10.73 5.58 7.19
C CYS A 97 11.01 5.81 8.68
N ALA A 98 10.29 5.12 9.57
CA ALA A 98 10.49 5.25 11.01
C ALA A 98 11.89 4.79 11.46
N TRP A 99 12.48 3.79 10.80
CA TRP A 99 13.85 3.37 11.06
C TRP A 99 14.87 4.38 10.51
N VAL A 100 14.64 4.95 9.32
CA VAL A 100 15.46 6.01 8.71
C VAL A 100 15.53 7.23 9.62
N ASP A 101 14.39 7.69 10.12
CA ASP A 101 14.30 8.85 11.02
C ASP A 101 15.13 8.65 12.29
N ARG A 102 15.11 7.45 12.87
CA ARG A 102 15.91 7.13 14.06
C ARG A 102 17.39 6.92 13.76
N SER A 103 17.72 6.44 12.55
CA SER A 103 19.11 6.17 12.15
C SER A 103 19.86 7.43 11.73
N GLY A 104 19.20 8.59 11.66
CA GLY A 104 19.82 9.85 11.25
C GLY A 104 20.21 9.91 9.77
N ILE A 105 19.66 9.02 8.94
CA ILE A 105 19.98 8.98 7.50
C ILE A 105 19.26 10.14 6.81
N VAL A 106 20.03 11.06 6.22
CA VAL A 106 19.50 12.19 5.45
C VAL A 106 19.13 11.70 4.05
N THR A 107 17.87 11.91 3.66
CA THR A 107 17.36 11.53 2.32
C THR A 107 16.50 12.65 1.75
N ASN A 108 16.62 12.92 0.45
CA ASN A 108 15.78 13.91 -0.25
C ASN A 108 14.30 13.47 -0.34
N ASP A 109 14.06 12.17 -0.55
CA ASP A 109 12.72 11.56 -0.54
C ASP A 109 12.74 10.24 0.24
N LYS A 110 12.21 10.29 1.45
CA LYS A 110 12.12 9.12 2.36
C LYS A 110 11.30 7.98 1.79
N VAL A 111 10.24 8.28 1.04
CA VAL A 111 9.34 7.25 0.49
C VAL A 111 10.03 6.51 -0.65
N SER A 112 10.65 7.24 -1.58
CA SER A 112 11.40 6.61 -2.68
C SER A 112 12.62 5.84 -2.20
N TYR A 113 13.32 6.37 -1.19
CA TYR A 113 14.40 5.64 -0.52
C TYR A 113 13.90 4.33 0.10
N SER A 114 12.78 4.40 0.83
CA SER A 114 12.18 3.23 1.48
C SER A 114 11.75 2.15 0.48
N LYS A 115 11.14 2.54 -0.64
CA LYS A 115 10.78 1.63 -1.74
C LYS A 115 12.01 0.94 -2.31
N THR A 116 13.08 1.70 -2.57
CA THR A 116 14.35 1.17 -3.09
C THR A 116 14.98 0.17 -2.12
N LEU A 117 14.97 0.48 -0.82
CA LEU A 117 15.50 -0.39 0.21
C LEU A 117 14.69 -1.69 0.34
N ALA A 118 13.36 -1.59 0.28
CA ALA A 118 12.47 -2.76 0.27
C ALA A 118 12.69 -3.63 -0.97
N CYS A 119 12.85 -3.03 -2.15
CA CYS A 119 13.20 -3.74 -3.39
C CYS A 119 14.51 -4.52 -3.26
N ARG A 120 15.55 -3.90 -2.70
CA ARG A 120 16.84 -4.56 -2.43
C ARG A 120 16.69 -5.72 -1.46
N ALA A 121 15.95 -5.52 -0.36
CA ALA A 121 15.67 -6.58 0.61
C ALA A 121 14.85 -7.73 0.00
N ALA A 122 13.97 -7.44 -0.96
CA ALA A 122 13.13 -8.42 -1.63
C ALA A 122 13.80 -9.10 -2.84
N ASN A 123 14.99 -8.67 -3.26
CA ASN A 123 15.57 -9.01 -4.57
C ASN A 123 14.58 -8.80 -5.73
N CYS A 124 13.91 -7.64 -5.72
CA CYS A 124 12.87 -7.31 -6.69
C CYS A 124 13.15 -5.94 -7.32
N SER A 125 12.89 -5.79 -8.62
CA SER A 125 13.14 -4.54 -9.36
C SER A 125 12.04 -3.48 -9.19
N ASP A 126 10.85 -3.89 -8.72
CA ASP A 126 9.68 -3.02 -8.59
C ASP A 126 8.98 -3.32 -7.27
N PHE A 127 8.77 -2.28 -6.46
CA PHE A 127 8.18 -2.39 -5.13
C PHE A 127 6.76 -2.99 -5.19
N ASN A 128 6.02 -2.69 -6.25
CA ASN A 128 4.67 -3.21 -6.45
C ASN A 128 4.68 -4.70 -6.84
N ARG A 129 5.85 -5.27 -7.16
CA ARG A 129 6.03 -6.69 -7.47
C ARG A 129 6.47 -7.53 -6.26
N ILE A 130 6.65 -6.94 -5.09
CA ILE A 130 6.96 -7.70 -3.88
C ILE A 130 5.69 -8.45 -3.44
N SER A 131 5.81 -9.76 -3.18
CA SER A 131 4.69 -10.57 -2.69
C SER A 131 4.31 -10.16 -1.26
N GLN A 132 3.06 -10.40 -0.87
CA GLN A 132 2.56 -10.10 0.48
C GLN A 132 3.41 -10.76 1.58
N VAL A 133 3.77 -12.04 1.40
CA VAL A 133 4.62 -12.77 2.34
C VAL A 133 5.96 -12.05 2.52
N ARG A 134 6.59 -11.65 1.41
CA ARG A 134 7.87 -10.95 1.45
C ARG A 134 7.76 -9.55 2.04
N LEU A 135 6.65 -8.84 1.80
CA LEU A 135 6.36 -7.56 2.45
C LEU A 135 6.25 -7.71 3.97
N ALA A 136 5.58 -8.76 4.45
CA ALA A 136 5.44 -9.02 5.89
C ALA A 136 6.80 -9.34 6.55
N GLU A 137 7.64 -10.14 5.90
CA GLU A 137 9.01 -10.42 6.37
C GLU A 137 9.85 -9.14 6.48
N ILE A 138 9.80 -8.29 5.44
CA ILE A 138 10.52 -7.01 5.42
C ILE A 138 10.02 -6.12 6.55
N TYR A 139 8.70 -5.99 6.71
CA TYR A 139 8.10 -5.21 7.79
C TYR A 139 8.61 -5.65 9.18
N ASN A 140 8.58 -6.96 9.46
CA ASN A 140 9.05 -7.51 10.73
C ASN A 140 10.55 -7.27 10.94
N ALA A 141 11.36 -7.39 9.89
CA ALA A 141 12.79 -7.10 9.95
C ALA A 141 13.08 -5.63 10.31
N PHE A 142 12.32 -4.68 9.75
CA PHE A 142 12.48 -3.25 10.05
C PHE A 142 11.93 -2.86 11.42
N LEU A 143 10.87 -3.50 11.90
CA LEU A 143 10.46 -3.36 13.31
C LEU A 143 11.56 -3.79 14.27
N LYS A 144 12.19 -4.94 14.01
CA LYS A 144 13.31 -5.45 14.83
C LYS A 144 14.50 -4.48 14.79
N LYS A 145 14.89 -3.99 13.60
CA LYS A 145 15.96 -2.99 13.45
C LYS A 145 15.66 -1.70 14.23
N LYS A 146 14.41 -1.21 14.17
CA LYS A 146 13.97 -0.03 14.93
C LYS A 146 14.10 -0.24 16.44
N SER A 147 13.68 -1.40 16.94
CA SER A 147 13.81 -1.75 18.37
C SER A 147 15.27 -1.82 18.80
N ILE A 148 16.12 -2.51 18.03
CA ILE A 148 17.57 -2.58 18.30
C ILE A 148 18.20 -1.19 18.32
N SER A 149 17.87 -0.34 17.34
CA SER A 149 18.39 1.03 17.30
C SER A 149 17.99 1.84 18.53
N ALA A 150 16.77 1.69 19.05
CA ALA A 150 16.37 2.31 20.32
C ALA A 150 17.19 1.79 21.51
N ALA A 151 17.39 0.48 21.59
CA ALA A 151 18.15 -0.12 22.68
C ALA A 151 19.61 0.35 22.67
N VAL A 152 20.23 0.45 21.49
CA VAL A 152 21.60 0.96 21.33
C VAL A 152 21.69 2.42 21.78
N THR A 153 20.76 3.29 21.35
CA THR A 153 20.75 4.69 21.78
C THR A 153 20.63 4.82 23.30
N ALA A 154 19.69 4.10 23.91
CA ALA A 154 19.51 4.12 25.36
C ALA A 154 20.77 3.64 26.10
N GLN A 155 21.44 2.60 25.59
CA GLN A 155 22.68 2.11 26.17
C GLN A 155 23.79 3.16 26.10
N THR A 156 23.92 3.86 24.98
CA THR A 156 24.91 4.94 24.81
C THR A 156 24.64 6.10 25.78
N ASP A 157 23.37 6.51 25.93
CA ASP A 157 22.98 7.59 26.83
C ASP A 157 23.31 7.24 28.30
N ILE A 158 23.05 5.99 28.70
CA ILE A 158 23.41 5.50 30.04
C ILE A 158 24.92 5.58 30.27
N VAL A 159 25.73 5.14 29.30
CA VAL A 159 27.19 5.18 29.41
C VAL A 159 27.68 6.62 29.56
N LEU A 160 27.14 7.54 28.75
CA LEU A 160 27.50 8.97 28.82
C LEU A 160 27.13 9.58 30.18
N LEU A 161 25.97 9.24 30.73
CA LEU A 161 25.55 9.72 32.06
C LEU A 161 26.48 9.21 33.17
N LEU A 162 26.92 7.95 33.11
CA LEU A 162 27.87 7.39 34.07
C LEU A 162 29.26 8.04 33.97
N GLU A 163 29.69 8.41 32.76
CA GLU A 163 30.95 9.13 32.55
C GLU A 163 30.88 10.57 33.10
N LEU A 164 29.75 11.25 32.90
CA LEU A 164 29.50 12.58 33.44
C LEU A 164 29.48 12.58 34.98
N ASP A 165 28.83 11.60 35.60
CA ASP A 165 28.77 11.48 37.06
C ASP A 165 30.16 11.31 37.68
N LYS A 166 30.99 10.44 37.09
CA LYS A 166 32.40 10.27 37.47
C LYS A 166 33.20 11.57 37.32
N ALA A 167 33.00 12.31 36.23
CA ALA A 167 33.68 13.58 36.01
C ALA A 167 33.28 14.63 37.07
N VAL A 168 31.99 14.70 37.39
CA VAL A 168 31.46 15.60 38.43
C VAL A 168 32.05 15.27 39.80
N ASP A 169 32.10 13.99 40.17
CA ASP A 169 32.70 13.58 41.45
C ASP A 169 34.21 13.86 41.50
N GLY A 170 34.91 13.69 40.37
CA GLY A 170 36.31 14.11 40.24
C GLY A 170 36.51 15.61 40.49
N ILE A 171 35.58 16.46 40.02
CA ILE A 171 35.62 17.91 40.27
C ILE A 171 35.34 18.22 41.74
N LYS A 172 34.31 17.62 42.35
CA LYS A 172 33.98 17.80 43.77
C LYS A 172 35.16 17.44 44.67
N ASN A 173 35.82 16.31 44.40
CA ASN A 173 36.98 15.87 45.17
C ASN A 173 38.18 16.82 45.04
N LYS A 174 38.40 17.43 43.87
CA LYS A 174 39.44 18.46 43.70
C LYS A 174 39.13 19.75 44.45
N LEU A 175 37.85 20.14 44.53
CA LEU A 175 37.42 21.32 45.28
C LEU A 175 37.52 21.12 46.80
N ASN A 176 37.27 19.91 47.29
CA ASN A 176 37.36 19.61 48.73
C ASN A 176 38.80 19.40 49.24
N ASN A 177 39.77 19.19 48.34
CA ASN A 177 41.18 18.95 48.67
C ASN A 177 42.08 20.18 48.46
N ASN A 178 41.50 21.34 48.10
CA ASN A 178 42.14 22.66 48.06
C ASN A 178 41.55 23.53 49.17
#